data_AF-A0A438JZC7-F1
#
_entry.id   AF-A0A438JZC7-F1
#
_cell.length_a   1.000
_cell.length_b   1.000
_cell.length_c   1.000
_cell.angle_alpha   90.00
_cell.angle_beta   90.00
_cell.angle_gamma   90.00
#
_symmetry.space_group_name_H-M   'P 1'
#
loop_
_entity.id
_entity.type
_entity.pdbx_description
1 polymer ?
#
loop_
_entity_poly.entity_id
_entity_poly.type
_entity_poly.pdbx_seq_one_letter_code
_entity_poly.pdbx_strand_id
1 'polypeptide(L)' 'MAMENDEKEGWSSGEDIALLNALKAFPKDVPMRWEKIAAAVPGRSKAACMKRFSELKKGFRNSKAAAEE' A
#
# COMPACT_ATOMS: atom_id res chain seq x y z
N MET A 1 20.59 8.66 -14.76
CA MET A 1 19.26 8.10 -14.47
C MET A 1 18.95 8.40 -13.03
N ALA A 2 18.15 9.43 -12.77
CA ALA A 2 17.69 9.77 -11.44
C ALA A 2 16.74 8.67 -10.97
N MET A 3 17.22 7.77 -10.12
CA MET A 3 16.37 6.96 -9.24
C MET A 3 16.41 7.63 -7.87
N GLU A 4 15.86 8.84 -7.78
CA GLU A 4 15.74 9.57 -6.53
C GLU A 4 14.44 9.20 -5.82
N ASN A 5 14.63 8.66 -4.61
CA ASN A 5 13.78 8.78 -3.43
C ASN A 5 12.28 9.05 -3.66
N ASP A 6 11.46 8.03 -3.44
CA ASP A 6 10.08 8.27 -2.97
C ASP A 6 9.68 7.24 -1.90
N GLU A 7 10.40 7.27 -0.77
CA GLU A 7 9.99 6.56 0.44
C GLU A 7 9.08 7.40 1.36
N LYS A 8 8.62 8.58 0.92
CA LYS A 8 7.79 9.43 1.79
C LYS A 8 6.56 10.13 1.21
N GLU A 9 6.29 10.24 -0.10
CA GLU A 9 5.15 11.08 -0.52
C GLU A 9 4.25 10.59 -1.67
N GLY A 10 4.63 9.61 -2.49
CA GLY A 10 3.86 9.29 -3.69
C GLY A 10 3.46 7.83 -3.84
N TRP A 11 2.56 7.30 -3.00
CA TRP A 11 1.82 6.09 -3.45
C TRP A 11 1.02 6.48 -4.68
N SER A 12 1.47 6.02 -5.84
CA SER A 12 0.79 6.29 -7.10
C SER A 12 -0.50 5.47 -7.16
N SER A 13 -1.49 5.95 -7.93
CA SER A 13 -2.74 5.20 -8.14
C SER A 13 -2.50 3.77 -8.60
N GLY A 14 -1.50 3.53 -9.46
CA GLY A 14 -1.12 2.18 -9.89
C GLY A 14 -0.61 1.29 -8.74
N GLU A 15 0.19 1.85 -7.83
CA GLU A 15 0.73 1.14 -6.67
C GLU A 15 -0.37 0.83 -5.66
N ASP A 16 -1.25 1.79 -5.39
CA ASP A 16 -2.41 1.58 -4.52
C ASP A 16 -3.35 0.51 -5.08
N ILE A 17 -3.62 0.53 -6.38
CA ILE A 17 -4.42 -0.49 -7.04
C ILE A 17 -3.74 -1.85 -6.92
N ALA A 18 -2.43 -1.93 -7.15
CA ALA A 18 -1.67 -3.19 -7.01
C ALA A 18 -1.72 -3.71 -5.55
N LEU A 19 -1.52 -2.84 -4.56
CA LEU A 19 -1.63 -3.18 -3.14
C LEU A 19 -3.04 -3.65 -2.79
N LEU A 20 -4.08 -2.92 -3.20
CA LEU A 20 -5.47 -3.27 -2.94
C LEU A 20 -5.87 -4.60 -3.61
N ASN A 21 -5.43 -4.83 -4.84
CA ASN A 21 -5.65 -6.10 -5.54
C ASN A 21 -4.94 -7.25 -4.83
N ALA A 22 -3.68 -7.06 -4.42
CA ALA A 22 -2.95 -8.06 -3.66
C ALA A 22 -3.60 -8.32 -2.29
N LEU A 23 -4.08 -7.28 -1.59
CA LEU A 23 -4.80 -7.42 -0.32
C LEU A 23 -6.12 -8.18 -0.47
N LYS A 24 -6.83 -8.02 -1.61
CA LYS A 24 -8.05 -8.77 -1.94
C LYS A 24 -7.74 -10.22 -2.32
N ALA A 25 -6.66 -10.44 -3.07
CA ALA A 25 -6.21 -11.78 -3.48
C ALA A 25 -5.62 -12.59 -2.33
N PHE A 26 -4.98 -11.92 -1.36
CA PHE A 26 -4.34 -12.54 -0.21
C PHE A 26 -5.03 -12.13 1.10
N PRO A 27 -6.13 -12.82 1.49
CA PRO A 27 -6.78 -12.62 2.78
C PRO A 27 -5.87 -13.00 3.95
N LYS A 28 -6.31 -12.71 5.18
CA LYS A 28 -5.54 -12.91 6.43
C LYS A 28 -5.16 -14.38 6.70
N ASP A 29 -5.86 -15.32 6.07
CA ASP A 29 -5.61 -16.76 6.14
C ASP A 29 -4.45 -17.22 5.24
N VAL A 30 -3.91 -16.32 4.41
CA VAL A 30 -2.78 -16.63 3.54
C VAL A 30 -1.46 -16.51 4.30
N PRO A 31 -0.69 -17.60 4.41
CA PRO A 31 0.66 -17.53 4.95
C PRO A 31 1.52 -16.65 4.04
N MET A 32 2.43 -15.87 4.63
CA MET A 32 3.31 -14.95 3.89
C MET A 32 2.56 -13.90 3.07
N ARG A 33 1.34 -13.52 3.50
CA ARG A 33 0.50 -12.48 2.87
C ARG A 33 1.30 -11.26 2.43
N TRP A 34 2.09 -10.68 3.33
CA TRP A 34 2.87 -9.48 3.05
C TRP A 34 4.00 -9.71 2.06
N GLU A 35 4.55 -10.92 1.98
CA GLU A 35 5.54 -11.26 0.98
C GLU A 35 4.94 -11.29 -0.42
N LYS A 36 3.76 -11.90 -0.55
CA LYS A 36 3.02 -11.92 -1.81
C LYS A 36 2.56 -10.53 -2.21
N ILE A 37 2.15 -9.69 -1.25
CA ILE A 37 1.77 -8.30 -1.50
C ILE A 37 2.97 -7.49 -1.99
N ALA A 38 4.12 -7.58 -1.33
CA ALA A 38 5.32 -6.86 -1.80
C ALA A 38 5.78 -7.35 -3.18
N ALA A 39 5.64 -8.66 -3.46
CA ALA A 39 5.91 -9.19 -4.80
C ALA A 39 4.94 -8.65 -5.87
N ALA A 40 3.71 -8.29 -5.48
CA ALA A 40 2.71 -7.72 -6.38
C ALA A 40 2.85 -6.20 -6.57
N VAL A 41 3.62 -5.51 -5.73
CA VAL A 41 3.86 -4.06 -5.81
C VAL A 41 5.35 -3.81 -6.04
N PRO A 42 5.82 -3.87 -7.31
CA PRO A 42 7.22 -3.63 -7.63
C PRO A 42 7.62 -2.21 -7.22
N GLY A 43 8.72 -2.08 -6.48
CA GLY A 43 9.18 -0.80 -5.93
C GLY A 43 8.72 -0.51 -4.49
N ARG A 44 7.84 -1.34 -3.90
CA ARG A 44 7.44 -1.20 -2.49
C ARG A 44 7.79 -2.42 -1.65
N SER A 45 8.38 -2.16 -0.49
CA SER A 45 8.71 -3.19 0.50
C SER A 45 7.48 -3.65 1.29
N LYS A 46 7.57 -4.83 1.91
CA LYS A 46 6.54 -5.39 2.81
C LYS A 46 6.12 -4.37 3.89
N ALA A 47 7.10 -3.68 4.49
CA ALA A 47 6.87 -2.64 5.49
C ALA A 47 6.11 -1.43 4.94
N ALA A 48 6.42 -0.99 3.71
CA ALA A 48 5.70 0.10 3.04
C ALA A 48 4.24 -0.28 2.75
N CYS A 49 4.01 -1.51 2.27
CA CYS A 49 2.67 -2.05 2.03
C CYS A 49 1.85 -2.14 3.33
N MET A 50 2.46 -2.58 4.44
CA MET A 50 1.84 -2.62 5.77
C MET A 50 1.45 -1.22 6.25
N LYS A 51 2.37 -0.25 6.13
CA LYS A 51 2.12 1.13 6.50
C LYS A 51 0.97 1.71 5.67
N ARG A 52 1.02 1.59 4.34
CA ARG A 52 -0.04 2.08 3.45
C ARG A 52 -1.38 1.42 3.73
N PHE A 53 -1.42 0.11 3.97
CA PHE A 53 -2.66 -0.56 4.34
C PHE A 53 -3.23 -0.03 5.66
N SER A 54 -2.39 0.24 6.66
CA SER A 54 -2.80 0.85 7.92
C SER A 54 -3.39 2.24 7.68
N GLU A 55 -2.72 3.06 6.88
CA GLU A 55 -3.19 4.40 6.50
C GLU A 55 -4.49 4.34 5.70
N LEU A 56 -4.63 3.44 4.73
CA LEU A 56 -5.89 3.22 3.98
C LEU A 56 -7.02 2.77 4.91
N LYS A 57 -6.74 1.90 5.89
CA LYS A 57 -7.73 1.47 6.89
C LYS A 57 -8.16 2.61 7.82
N LYS A 58 -7.22 3.45 8.24
CA LYS A 58 -7.50 4.65 9.03
C LYS A 58 -8.26 5.68 8.20
N GLY A 59 -7.85 5.92 6.96
CA GLY A 59 -8.51 6.81 6.01
C GLY A 59 -9.92 6.37 5.66
N PHE A 60 -10.18 5.06 5.55
CA PHE A 60 -11.54 4.55 5.36
C PHE A 60 -12.44 4.84 6.58
N ARG A 61 -11.89 4.71 7.80
CA ARG A 61 -12.57 5.11 9.05
C ARG A 61 -12.64 6.63 9.24
N ASN A 62 -11.73 7.37 8.62
CA ASN A 62 -11.61 8.82 8.66
C ASN A 62 -12.12 9.50 7.38
N SER A 63 -12.94 8.82 6.56
CA SER A 63 -13.50 9.35 5.30
C SER A 63 -14.57 10.45 5.52
N LYS A 64 -14.46 11.17 6.64
CA LYS A 64 -15.08 12.47 6.88
C LYS A 64 -14.05 13.60 7.12
N ALA A 65 -12.73 13.37 7.10
CA ALA A 65 -11.79 14.37 7.62
C ALA A 65 -10.37 14.43 7.00
N ALA A 66 -10.15 14.00 5.75
CA ALA A 66 -8.85 14.24 5.09
C ALA A 66 -8.96 14.24 3.56
N ALA A 67 -9.84 15.10 3.03
CA ALA A 67 -9.46 15.91 1.89
C ALA A 67 -9.06 17.27 2.48
N GLU A 68 -8.18 18.02 1.81
CA GLU A 68 -7.50 19.24 2.27
C GLU A 68 -6.22 18.94 3.05
N GLU A 69 -5.06 19.13 2.39
CA GLU A 69 -4.41 20.44 2.26
C GLU A 69 -3.80 20.60 0.85
#